data_AF-A0A0L0W643-F1
#
_entry.id   AF-A0A0L0W643-F1
#
_cell.length_a   1.000
_cell.length_b   1.000
_cell.length_c   1.000
_cell.angle_alpha   90.00
_cell.angle_beta   90.00
_cell.angle_gamma   90.00
#
_symmetry.space_group_name_H-M   'P 1'
#
loop_
_entity.id
_entity.type
_entity.pdbx_description
1 polymer ?
#
loop_
_entity_poly.entity_id
_entity_poly.type
_entity_poly.pdbx_seq_one_letter_code
_entity_poly.pdbx_strand_id
1 'polypeptide(L)'
;MKKIINLIIIFGLSILLYGCTDYKLVGEVEAVVISKEYKESYTTTMPMIIPTGKTIITTMRSEIHPEQYNVELKYKDVSTTINDKRLYESVKMQDKVKVNYYTSEDNKNKKIRYESKE
;
A
#
# COMPACT_ATOMS: atom_id res chain seq x y z
N MET A 1 -13.09 41.94 -20.39
CA MET A 1 -13.01 40.47 -20.49
C MET A 1 -11.64 39.87 -20.18
N LYS A 2 -10.50 40.50 -20.54
CA LYS A 2 -9.14 39.97 -20.22
C LYS A 2 -8.82 39.82 -18.72
N LYS A 3 -9.41 40.64 -17.84
CA LYS A 3 -9.14 40.61 -16.39
C LYS A 3 -9.78 39.41 -15.66
N ILE A 4 -10.90 38.87 -16.19
CA ILE A 4 -11.65 37.78 -15.54
C ILE A 4 -10.96 36.43 -15.80
N ILE A 5 -10.39 36.25 -17.00
CA ILE A 5 -9.67 35.02 -17.38
C ILE A 5 -8.43 34.81 -16.51
N ASN A 6 -7.72 35.87 -16.16
CA ASN A 6 -6.53 35.79 -15.29
C ASN A 6 -6.87 35.36 -13.85
N LEU A 7 -8.06 35.71 -13.36
CA LEU A 7 -8.50 35.36 -12.00
C LEU A 7 -8.80 33.85 -11.88
N ILE A 8 -9.37 33.26 -12.94
CA ILE A 8 -9.70 31.83 -13.00
C ILE A 8 -8.43 30.97 -13.03
N ILE A 9 -7.40 31.42 -13.74
CA ILE A 9 -6.12 30.69 -13.84
C ILE A 9 -5.40 30.65 -12.48
N ILE A 10 -5.40 31.76 -11.73
CA ILE A 10 -4.81 31.83 -10.38
C ILE A 10 -5.57 30.95 -9.39
N PHE A 11 -6.91 30.92 -9.49
CA PHE A 11 -7.75 30.08 -8.62
C PHE A 11 -7.66 28.58 -8.97
N GLY A 12 -7.37 28.23 -10.23
CA GLY A 12 -7.15 26.85 -10.65
C GLY A 12 -5.79 26.28 -10.21
N LEU A 13 -4.76 27.12 -10.13
CA LEU A 13 -3.40 26.71 -9.73
C LEU A 13 -3.25 26.48 -8.21
N SER A 14 -4.07 27.09 -7.37
CA SER A 14 -4.01 26.91 -5.90
C SER A 14 -4.57 25.56 -5.42
N ILE A 15 -5.37 24.88 -6.25
CA ILE A 15 -5.97 23.57 -5.91
C ILE A 15 -4.94 22.43 -6.01
N LEU A 16 -3.86 22.61 -6.78
CA LEU A 16 -2.85 21.58 -7.03
C LEU A 16 -1.82 21.42 -5.89
N LEU A 17 -1.80 22.30 -4.89
CA LEU A 17 -0.80 22.28 -3.82
C LEU A 17 -1.21 21.50 -2.55
N TYR A 18 -2.41 20.90 -2.51
CA TYR A 18 -2.90 20.14 -1.35
C TYR A 18 -2.54 18.64 -1.35
N GLY A 19 -1.46 18.25 -2.04
CA GLY A 19 -1.22 16.85 -2.39
C GLY A 19 -0.15 16.08 -1.61
N CYS A 20 0.69 16.72 -0.79
CA CYS A 20 1.71 16.01 -0.01
C CYS A 20 1.35 16.07 1.48
N THR A 21 0.62 15.07 1.95
CA THR A 21 0.42 14.91 3.40
C THR A 21 1.72 14.38 3.99
N ASP A 22 2.54 15.28 4.55
CA ASP A 22 3.75 14.89 5.26
C ASP A 22 3.37 14.20 6.58
N TYR A 23 3.94 13.02 6.78
CA TYR A 23 3.73 12.21 7.98
C TYR A 23 4.92 12.38 8.92
N LYS A 24 4.65 12.75 10.18
CA LYS A 24 5.63 12.83 11.25
C LYS A 24 5.58 11.57 12.11
N LEU A 25 6.74 11.05 12.48
CA LEU A 25 6.86 9.97 13.44
C LEU A 25 6.43 10.49 14.81
N VAL A 26 5.44 9.84 15.42
CA VAL A 26 4.98 10.14 16.78
C VAL A 26 5.77 9.29 17.78
N GLY A 27 6.01 8.02 17.45
CA GLY A 27 6.79 7.10 18.28
C GLY A 27 6.46 5.63 18.01
N GLU A 28 7.11 4.75 18.78
CA GLU A 28 6.86 3.30 18.76
C GLU A 28 5.65 2.96 19.65
N VAL A 29 4.74 2.12 19.15
CA VAL A 29 3.53 1.67 19.85
C VAL A 29 3.33 0.17 19.67
N GLU A 30 2.50 -0.42 20.53
CA GLU A 30 2.10 -1.83 20.40
C GLU A 30 0.79 -1.95 19.60
N ALA A 31 0.87 -2.51 18.40
CA ALA A 31 -0.30 -2.89 17.60
C ALA A 31 -0.68 -4.34 17.86
N VAL A 32 -1.98 -4.65 17.79
CA VAL A 32 -2.53 -5.98 18.02
C VAL A 32 -2.67 -6.71 16.69
N VAL A 33 -2.27 -7.98 16.63
CA VAL A 33 -2.53 -8.86 15.48
C VAL A 33 -4.03 -9.18 15.44
N ILE A 34 -4.71 -8.72 14.40
CA ILE A 34 -6.16 -8.92 14.24
C ILE A 34 -6.53 -9.92 13.16
N SER A 35 -5.62 -10.23 12.23
CA SER A 35 -5.83 -11.29 11.25
C SER A 35 -4.50 -11.82 10.70
N LYS A 36 -4.54 -13.07 10.21
CA LYS A 36 -3.43 -13.74 9.52
C LYS A 36 -3.98 -14.47 8.31
N GLU A 37 -3.37 -14.27 7.15
CA GLU A 37 -3.78 -14.91 5.90
C GLU A 37 -2.53 -15.40 5.14
N TYR A 38 -2.55 -16.66 4.71
CA TYR A 38 -1.55 -17.22 3.81
C TYR A 38 -2.15 -17.40 2.42
N LYS A 39 -1.42 -16.98 1.39
CA LYS A 39 -1.77 -17.25 -0.01
C LYS A 39 -0.65 -18.03 -0.65
N GLU A 40 -0.97 -19.21 -1.15
CA GLU A 40 -0.03 -20.05 -1.88
C GLU A 40 0.42 -19.36 -3.18
N SER A 41 1.65 -19.65 -3.59
CA SER A 41 2.15 -19.22 -4.90
C SER A 41 1.41 -19.95 -6.02
N TYR A 42 1.12 -19.27 -7.11
CA TYR A 42 0.49 -19.87 -8.28
C TYR A 42 0.96 -19.20 -9.57
N THR A 43 0.80 -19.90 -10.69
CA THR A 43 1.16 -19.37 -12.02
C THR A 43 -0.11 -19.18 -12.83
N THR A 44 -0.30 -17.99 -13.39
CA THR A 44 -1.33 -17.75 -14.40
C THR A 44 -0.71 -17.82 -15.78
N THR A 45 -1.41 -18.45 -16.73
CA THR A 45 -0.98 -18.48 -18.13
C THR A 45 -2.09 -17.88 -18.98
N MET A 46 -1.75 -16.84 -19.73
CA MET A 46 -2.69 -16.10 -20.58
C MET A 46 -2.20 -16.07 -22.02
N PRO A 47 -3.10 -16.24 -23.01
CA PRO A 47 -2.73 -16.10 -24.41
C PRO A 47 -2.39 -14.64 -24.71
N MET A 48 -1.25 -14.40 -25.34
CA MET A 48 -0.82 -13.10 -25.85
C MET A 48 -0.91 -13.13 -27.37
N ILE A 49 -1.75 -12.27 -27.92
CA ILE A 49 -1.91 -12.12 -29.37
C ILE A 49 -0.97 -11.00 -29.82
N ILE A 50 0.01 -11.35 -30.65
CA ILE A 50 0.99 -10.41 -31.19
C ILE A 50 0.78 -10.32 -32.71
N PRO A 51 0.20 -9.22 -33.22
CA PRO A 51 0.08 -9.00 -34.66
C PRO A 51 1.44 -8.60 -35.24
N THR A 52 1.94 -9.39 -36.18
CA THR A 52 3.17 -9.10 -36.96
C THR A 52 2.82 -9.00 -38.45
N GLY A 53 2.47 -7.79 -38.89
CA GLY A 53 2.04 -7.53 -40.26
C GLY A 53 0.71 -8.21 -40.57
N LYS A 54 0.70 -9.18 -41.49
CA LYS A 54 -0.50 -9.98 -41.83
C LYS A 54 -0.63 -11.26 -41.00
N THR A 55 0.36 -11.58 -40.16
CA THR A 55 0.37 -12.80 -39.36
C THR A 55 -0.09 -12.50 -37.94
N ILE A 56 -0.95 -13.36 -37.39
CA ILE A 56 -1.32 -13.35 -35.99
C ILE A 56 -0.55 -14.47 -35.30
N ILE A 57 0.36 -14.12 -34.39
CA ILE A 57 1.05 -15.09 -33.56
C ILE A 57 0.34 -15.14 -32.21
N THR A 58 -0.08 -16.33 -31.81
CA THR A 58 -0.57 -16.58 -30.45
C THR A 58 0.55 -17.20 -29.64
N THR A 59 0.97 -16.53 -28.59
CA THR A 59 1.96 -17.04 -27.62
C THR A 59 1.29 -17.23 -26.26
N MET A 60 1.88 -18.05 -25.40
CA MET A 60 1.46 -18.15 -24.00
C MET A 60 2.41 -17.31 -23.14
N ARG A 61 1.85 -16.40 -22.36
CA ARG A 61 2.58 -15.64 -21.34
C ARG A 61 2.23 -16.18 -19.97
N SER A 62 3.24 -16.65 -19.25
CA SER A 62 3.11 -17.06 -17.85
C SER A 62 3.50 -15.91 -16.93
N GLU A 63 2.75 -15.76 -15.85
CA GLU A 63 3.03 -14.82 -14.76
C GLU A 63 3.02 -15.60 -13.44
N ILE A 64 4.10 -15.45 -12.66
CA ILE A 64 4.28 -16.13 -11.39
C ILE A 64 3.82 -15.17 -10.29
N HIS A 65 2.86 -15.64 -9.49
CA HIS A 65 2.39 -14.95 -8.28
C HIS A 65 3.08 -15.59 -7.08
N PRO A 66 3.97 -14.88 -6.37
CA PRO A 66 4.66 -15.44 -5.21
C PRO A 66 3.70 -15.65 -4.03
N GLU A 67 4.12 -16.51 -3.11
CA GLU A 67 3.40 -16.71 -1.85
C GLU A 67 3.31 -15.41 -1.03
N GLN A 68 2.23 -15.25 -0.28
CA GLN A 68 2.00 -14.10 0.59
C GLN A 68 1.71 -14.55 2.02
N TYR A 69 2.41 -13.94 2.99
CA TYR A 69 2.28 -14.17 4.42
C TYR A 69 1.75 -12.90 5.08
N ASN A 70 0.45 -12.67 4.96
CA ASN A 70 -0.19 -11.43 5.38
C ASN A 70 -0.52 -11.48 6.88
N VAL A 71 -0.08 -10.46 7.61
CA VAL A 71 -0.42 -10.20 9.02
C VAL A 71 -1.06 -8.83 9.10
N GLU A 72 -2.30 -8.77 9.57
CA GLU A 72 -2.98 -7.50 9.81
C GLU A 72 -2.77 -7.05 11.25
N LEU A 73 -2.22 -5.84 11.39
CA LEU A 73 -1.96 -5.20 12.67
C LEU A 73 -2.92 -4.03 12.85
N LYS A 74 -3.44 -3.86 14.06
CA LYS A 74 -4.33 -2.75 14.42
C LYS A 74 -3.83 -2.00 15.64
N TYR A 75 -3.80 -0.68 15.55
CA TYR A 75 -3.58 0.21 16.67
C TYR A 75 -4.64 1.32 16.64
N LYS A 76 -5.46 1.43 17.68
CA LYS A 76 -6.60 2.36 17.72
C LYS A 76 -7.51 2.20 16.48
N ASP A 77 -7.67 3.27 15.71
CA ASP A 77 -8.51 3.41 14.52
C ASP A 77 -7.77 3.10 13.21
N VAL A 78 -6.50 2.69 13.25
CA VAL A 78 -5.72 2.34 12.05
C VAL A 78 -5.35 0.87 12.01
N SER A 79 -5.40 0.29 10.81
CA SER A 79 -4.84 -1.03 10.52
C SER A 79 -3.87 -0.98 9.34
N THR A 80 -2.97 -1.96 9.29
CA THR A 80 -2.08 -2.17 8.15
C THR A 80 -1.86 -3.67 7.97
N THR A 81 -1.65 -4.09 6.72
CA THR A 81 -1.35 -5.46 6.36
C THR A 81 0.11 -5.56 5.95
N ILE A 82 0.85 -6.44 6.62
CA ILE A 82 2.27 -6.68 6.39
C ILE A 82 2.42 -8.04 5.74
N ASN A 83 3.06 -8.10 4.56
CA ASN A 83 3.47 -9.35 3.94
C ASN A 83 4.91 -9.68 4.37
N ASP A 84 5.06 -10.44 5.46
CA ASP A 84 6.36 -10.86 6.01
C ASP A 84 6.25 -12.25 6.64
N LYS A 85 7.00 -13.20 6.09
CA LYS A 85 7.00 -14.61 6.53
C LYS A 85 7.47 -14.77 7.97
N ARG A 86 8.52 -14.07 8.39
CA ARG A 86 9.08 -14.18 9.75
C ARG A 86 8.08 -13.64 10.78
N LEU A 87 7.45 -12.51 10.47
CA LEU A 87 6.40 -11.96 11.31
C LEU A 87 5.21 -12.92 11.38
N TYR A 88 4.75 -13.43 10.25
CA TYR A 88 3.64 -14.39 10.19
C TYR A 88 3.92 -15.64 11.02
N GLU A 89 5.11 -16.24 10.93
CA GLU A 89 5.44 -17.45 11.67
C GLU A 89 5.64 -17.20 13.18
N SER A 90 6.07 -15.99 13.57
CA SER A 90 6.39 -15.66 14.96
C SER A 90 5.21 -15.19 15.81
N VAL A 91 4.12 -14.71 15.19
CA VAL A 91 2.98 -14.13 15.93
C VAL A 91 1.71 -14.96 15.84
N LYS A 92 0.87 -14.83 16.86
CA LYS A 92 -0.49 -15.36 16.93
C LYS A 92 -1.51 -14.22 16.92
N MET A 93 -2.76 -14.58 16.68
CA MET A 93 -3.87 -13.65 16.85
C MET A 93 -3.85 -13.05 18.26
N GLN A 94 -4.14 -11.76 18.38
CA GLN A 94 -4.10 -10.96 19.61
C GLN A 94 -2.70 -10.69 20.19
N ASP A 95 -1.63 -11.20 19.60
CA ASP A 95 -0.28 -10.81 20.00
C ASP A 95 -0.04 -9.32 19.75
N LYS A 96 0.88 -8.75 20.53
CA LYS A 96 1.28 -7.36 20.41
C LYS A 96 2.61 -7.26 19.67
N VAL A 97 2.65 -6.41 18.65
CA VAL A 97 3.82 -6.16 17.80
C VAL A 97 4.18 -4.68 17.89
N LYS A 98 5.46 -4.40 18.11
CA LYS A 98 5.99 -3.03 18.10
C LYS A 98 6.00 -2.48 16.67
N VAL A 99 5.40 -1.30 16.50
CA VAL A 99 5.30 -0.61 15.21
C VAL A 99 5.52 0.89 15.38
N ASN A 100 5.97 1.55 14.33
CA ASN A 100 6.11 3.00 14.29
C ASN A 100 4.76 3.64 13.94
N TYR A 101 4.29 4.55 14.78
CA TYR A 101 3.06 5.31 14.59
C TYR A 101 3.36 6.70 14.03
N TYR A 102 2.67 7.06 12.96
CA TYR A 102 2.81 8.33 12.27
C TYR A 102 1.48 9.07 12.21
N THR A 103 1.56 10.40 12.24
CA THR A 103 0.43 11.31 12.10
C THR A 103 0.78 12.38 11.07
N SER A 104 -0.21 12.88 10.32
CA SER A 104 -0.04 14.07 9.49
C SER A 104 0.12 15.33 10.35
N GLU A 105 0.65 16.41 9.78
CA GLU A 105 0.81 17.69 10.50
C GLU A 105 -0.51 18.21 11.09
N ASP A 106 -1.64 17.98 10.42
CA ASP A 106 -2.98 18.37 10.86
C ASP A 106 -3.66 17.31 11.76
N ASN A 107 -2.96 16.23 12.10
CA ASN A 107 -3.42 15.10 12.91
C ASN A 107 -4.67 14.36 12.38
N LYS A 108 -5.05 14.58 11.12
CA LYS A 108 -6.22 13.93 10.51
C LYS A 108 -5.91 12.56 9.95
N ASN A 109 -4.70 12.38 9.43
CA ASN A 109 -4.27 11.13 8.82
C ASN A 109 -3.29 10.42 9.73
N LYS A 110 -3.50 9.13 9.93
CA LYS A 110 -2.71 8.30 10.83
C LYS A 110 -2.31 7.03 10.10
N LYS A 111 -1.14 6.50 10.41
CA LYS A 111 -0.72 5.18 9.92
C LYS A 111 0.24 4.53 10.91
N ILE A 112 0.29 3.21 10.86
CA ILE A 112 1.33 2.42 11.51
C ILE A 112 2.20 1.75 10.44
N ARG A 113 3.49 1.56 10.75
CA ARG A 113 4.45 0.84 9.90
C ARG A 113 5.24 -0.13 10.75
N TYR A 114 5.32 -1.37 10.29
CA TYR A 114 6.24 -2.37 10.85
C TYR A 114 7.60 -2.23 10.19
N GLU A 115 8.66 -2.23 10.99
CA GLU A 115 10.04 -2.30 10.52
C GLU A 115 10.56 -3.69 10.82
N SER A 116 10.81 -4.46 9.77
CA SER A 116 11.40 -5.79 9.90
C SER A 116 12.82 -5.64 10.42
N LYS A 117 13.15 -6.34 11.52
CA LYS A 117 14.53 -6.42 11.99
C LYS A 117 15.27 -7.38 11.08
N GLU A 118 16.24 -6.88 10.33
CA GLU A 118 17.11 -7.68 9.45
C GLU A 118 17.76 -8.87 10.19
#